data_AF-A0A1E4GB01-F1
#
_entry.id   AF-A0A1E4GB01-F1
#
_cell.length_a   1.000
_cell.length_b   1.000
_cell.length_c   1.000
_cell.angle_alpha   90.00
_cell.angle_beta   90.00
_cell.angle_gamma   90.00
#
_symmetry.space_group_name_H-M   'P 1'
#
loop_
_entity.id
_entity.type
_entity.pdbx_description
1 polymer ?
#
loop_
_entity_poly.entity_id
_entity_poly.type
_entity_poly.pdbx_seq_one_letter_code
_entity_poly.pdbx_strand_id
1 'polypeptide(L)' 'MFEGTAGTRIFLVHCQCANCLRPSTKRVPIPMIEGAPASVDEFIEVLEHNPMPFSCRYCESLIGELVGVTMENDHAPA' A
#
# COMPACT_ATOMS: atom_id res chain seq x y z
N MET A 1 -6.28 -11.14 29.18
CA MET A 1 -6.29 -9.94 28.33
C MET A 1 -6.29 -10.46 26.91
N PHE A 2 -7.31 -10.14 26.13
CA PHE A 2 -7.68 -10.90 24.93
C PHE A 2 -6.62 -10.76 23.83
N GLU A 3 -5.88 -11.84 23.55
CA GLU A 3 -5.15 -12.04 22.30
C GLU A 3 -6.18 -12.26 21.19
N GLY A 4 -6.73 -11.17 20.69
CA GLY A 4 -7.43 -11.18 19.41
C GLY A 4 -6.39 -11.34 18.31
N THR A 5 -6.49 -12.39 17.50
CA THR A 5 -5.81 -12.47 16.22
C THR A 5 -6.31 -11.33 15.35
N ALA A 6 -5.68 -10.15 15.46
CA ALA A 6 -5.99 -9.02 14.61
C ALA A 6 -5.72 -9.44 13.16
N GLY A 7 -6.75 -9.39 12.32
CA GLY A 7 -6.60 -9.66 10.89
C GLY A 7 -5.57 -8.70 10.28
N THR A 8 -5.05 -9.02 9.09
CA THR A 8 -4.17 -8.13 8.34
C THR A 8 -4.88 -7.73 7.05
N ARG A 9 -4.96 -6.42 6.78
CA ARG A 9 -5.40 -5.87 5.49
C ARG A 9 -4.19 -5.65 4.62
N ILE A 10 -4.33 -5.81 3.31
CA ILE A 10 -3.24 -5.54 2.39
C ILE A 10 -3.64 -4.42 1.44
N PHE A 11 -2.91 -3.32 1.50
CA PHE A 11 -3.01 -2.23 0.53
C PHE A 11 -2.00 -2.46 -0.58
N LEU A 12 -2.43 -2.23 -1.82
CA LEU A 12 -1.59 -2.22 -3.01
C LEU A 12 -1.34 -0.77 -3.42
N VAL A 13 -0.09 -0.36 -3.37
CA VAL A 13 0.34 0.95 -3.85
C VAL A 13 0.87 0.78 -5.27
N HIS A 14 0.18 1.38 -6.23
CA HIS A 14 0.53 1.34 -7.64
C HIS A 14 1.33 2.59 -7.97
N CYS A 15 2.58 2.42 -8.38
CA CYS A 15 3.46 3.50 -8.77
C CYS A 15 3.92 3.32 -10.21
N GLN A 16 4.23 4.42 -10.89
CA GLN A 16 4.94 4.40 -12.17
C GLN A 16 6.30 5.04 -11.99
N CYS A 17 7.36 4.40 -12.48
CA CYS A 17 8.69 4.99 -12.43
C CYS A 17 8.77 6.21 -13.37
N ALA A 18 9.17 7.37 -12.85
CA ALA A 18 9.31 8.58 -13.67
C ALA A 18 10.45 8.49 -14.70
N ASN A 19 11.43 7.60 -14.47
CA ASN A 19 12.58 7.43 -15.37
C ASN A 19 12.29 6.46 -16.53
N CYS A 20 11.83 5.24 -16.23
CA CYS A 20 11.64 4.22 -17.26
C CYS A 20 10.17 3.92 -17.58
N LEU A 21 9.22 4.68 -17.00
CA LEU A 21 7.77 4.60 -17.20
C LEU A 21 7.15 3.22 -16.91
N ARG A 22 7.90 2.33 -16.24
CA ARG A 22 7.40 0.99 -15.90
C ARG A 22 6.52 1.05 -14.66
N PRO A 23 5.39 0.32 -14.65
CA PRO A 23 4.58 0.18 -13.46
C PRO A 23 5.30 -0.65 -12.41
N SER A 24 5.02 -0.33 -11.16
CA SER A 24 5.47 -1.04 -9.97
C SER A 24 4.29 -1.14 -9.00
N THR A 25 4.19 -2.23 -8.26
CA THR A 25 3.14 -2.40 -7.25
C THR A 25 3.76 -2.92 -5.98
N LYS A 26 3.48 -2.26 -4.86
CA LYS A 26 3.98 -2.62 -3.54
C LYS A 26 2.83 -3.02 -2.63
N ARG A 27 2.97 -4.17 -2.00
CA ARG A 27 2.02 -4.70 -1.02
C ARG A 27 2.38 -4.17 0.37
N VAL A 28 1.39 -3.67 1.09
CA VAL A 28 1.54 -3.10 2.42
C VAL A 28 0.58 -3.80 3.36
N PRO A 29 1.05 -4.80 4.13
CA PRO A 29 0.25 -5.42 5.16
C PRO A 29 0.09 -4.44 6.33
N ILE A 30 -1.15 -4.14 6.70
CA ILE A 30 -1.52 -3.28 7.82
C ILE A 30 -2.36 -4.12 8.81
N PRO A 31 -1.96 -4.20 10.09
CA PRO A 31 -2.73 -4.90 11.10
C PRO A 31 -4.08 -4.18 11.35
N MET A 32 -5.15 -4.96 11.53
CA MET A 32 -6.48 -4.45 11.85
C MET A 32 -6.58 -4.09 13.35
N ILE A 33 -5.90 -3.01 13.74
CA ILE A 33 -5.95 -2.44 15.10
C ILE A 33 -6.63 -1.07 15.09
N GLU A 34 -7.07 -0.60 16.25
CA GLU A 34 -7.61 0.76 16.38
C GLU A 34 -6.55 1.80 15.98
N GLY A 35 -6.96 2.78 15.17
CA GLY A 35 -6.07 3.82 14.63
C GLY A 35 -5.31 3.43 13.35
N ALA A 36 -5.45 2.19 12.85
CA ALA A 36 -4.93 1.80 11.55
C ALA A 36 -5.95 2.06 10.43
N PRO A 37 -5.52 2.46 9.21
CA PRO A 37 -6.43 2.79 8.12
C PRO A 37 -7.30 1.60 7.73
N ALA A 38 -8.61 1.85 7.61
CA ALA A 38 -9.61 0.83 7.26
C ALA A 38 -10.07 0.87 5.82
N SER A 39 -9.81 1.99 5.14
CA SER A 39 -10.17 2.23 3.75
C SER A 39 -8.98 2.72 2.94
N VAL A 40 -9.14 2.71 1.61
CA VAL A 40 -8.15 3.24 0.67
C VAL A 40 -7.92 4.74 0.90
N ASP A 41 -8.99 5.50 1.11
CA ASP A 41 -8.93 6.95 1.35
C ASP A 41 -8.10 7.28 2.60
N GLU A 42 -8.38 6.61 3.73
CA GLU A 42 -7.59 6.79 4.96
C GLU A 42 -6.11 6.41 4.75
N PHE A 43 -5.83 5.38 3.95
CA PHE A 43 -4.45 4.99 3.65
C PHE A 43 -3.74 6.02 2.76
N ILE A 44 -4.46 6.68 1.86
CA ILE A 44 -3.92 7.78 1.05
C ILE A 44 -3.54 8.96 1.95
N GLU A 45 -4.39 9.35 2.91
CA GLU A 45 -4.07 10.41 3.87
C GLU A 45 -2.78 10.10 4.64
N VAL A 46 -2.60 8.83 5.05
CA VAL A 46 -1.35 8.37 5.69
C VAL A 46 -0.14 8.54 4.77
N LEU A 47 -0.26 8.24 3.47
CA LEU A 47 0.82 8.41 2.50
C LEU A 47 1.17 9.87 2.24
N GLU A 48 0.18 10.78 2.28
CA GLU A 48 0.41 12.22 2.13
C GLU A 48 1.22 12.79 3.30
N HIS A 49 0.96 12.31 4.51
CA HIS A 49 1.73 12.71 5.70
C HIS A 49 3.08 11.99 5.83
N ASN A 50 3.15 10.74 5.38
CA ASN A 50 4.34 9.90 5.50
C ASN A 50 4.58 9.11 4.20
N PRO A 51 5.25 9.72 3.20
CA PRO A 51 5.43 9.11 1.89
C PRO A 51 6.28 7.85 1.98
N MET A 52 5.87 6.85 1.22
CA MET A 52 6.58 5.57 1.18
C MET A 52 7.82 5.64 0.28
N PRO A 53 8.96 5.04 0.68
CA PRO A 53 10.10 4.94 -0.22
C PRO A 53 9.78 4.10 -1.45
N PHE A 54 10.18 4.63 -2.61
CA PHE A 54 10.09 3.99 -3.91
C PHE A 54 11.49 3.62 -4.42
N SER A 55 11.60 2.44 -5.03
CA SER A 55 12.78 2.03 -5.79
C SER A 55 12.33 1.18 -6.98
N CYS A 56 12.70 1.60 -8.18
CA CYS A 56 12.38 0.87 -9.39
C CYS A 56 13.27 -0.37 -9.53
N ARG A 57 12.67 -1.57 -9.55
CA ARG A 57 13.41 -2.84 -9.72
C ARG A 57 14.17 -2.95 -11.06
N TYR A 58 13.83 -2.13 -12.06
CA TYR A 58 14.39 -2.25 -13.41
C TYR A 58 15.51 -1.27 -13.72
N CYS A 59 15.46 -0.06 -13.17
CA CYS A 59 16.44 1.00 -13.45
C CYS A 59 17.01 1.63 -12.17
N GLU A 60 16.65 1.11 -11.01
CA GLU A 60 17.15 1.51 -9.69
C GLU A 60 16.85 2.97 -9.30
N SER A 61 16.08 3.68 -10.12
CA SER A 61 15.63 5.04 -9.84
C SER A 61 14.74 5.08 -8.59
N LEU A 62 14.92 6.13 -7.79
CA LEU A 62 14.17 6.39 -6.55
C LEU A 62 12.98 7.33 -6.77
N ILE A 63 12.72 7.74 -8.01
CA ILE A 63 11.64 8.67 -8.35
C ILE A 63 10.52 7.88 -9.03
N GLY A 64 9.35 7.90 -8.40
CA GLY A 64 8.14 7.27 -8.90
C GLY A 64 6.93 8.11 -8.54
N GLU A 65 5.92 8.04 -9.39
CA GLU A 65 4.65 8.74 -9.22
C GLU A 65 3.61 7.74 -8.71
N LEU A 66 2.84 8.14 -7.69
CA LEU A 66 1.70 7.38 -7.23
C LEU A 66 0.59 7.45 -8.29
N VAL A 67 0.21 6.29 -8.82
CA VAL A 67 -0.85 6.17 -9.84
C VAL A 67 -2.18 5.79 -9.18
N GLY A 68 -2.13 5.06 -8.07
CA GLY A 68 -3.32 4.73 -7.30
C GLY A 68 -3.03 3.82 -6.12
N VAL A 69 -4.04 3.64 -5.30
CA VAL A 69 -4.05 2.68 -4.19
C VAL A 69 -5.29 1.81 -4.33
N THR A 70 -5.13 0.51 -4.14
CA THR A 70 -6.25 -0.42 -4.02
C THR A 70 -6.07 -1.26 -2.76
N MET A 71 -7.14 -1.90 -2.30
CA MET A 71 -7.08 -2.85 -1.19
C MET A 71 -7.32 -4.25 -1.75
N GLU A 72 -6.45 -5.21 -1.40
CA GLU A 72 -6.77 -6.62 -1.64
C GLU A 72 -7.94 -6.96 -0.73
N ASN A 73 -9.16 -6.97 -1.26
CA ASN A 73 -10.27 -7.58 -0.56
C ASN A 73 -9.94 -9.06 -0.41
N ASP A 74 -9.91 -9.54 0.83
CA ASP A 74 -10.02 -10.96 1.13
C ASP A 74 -11.40 -11.40 0.61
N HIS A 75 -11.46 -11.75 -0.67
CA HIS A 75 -12.60 -12.48 -1.20
C HIS A 75 -12.51 -13.86 -0.56
N ALA A 76 -13.15 -14.02 0.60
CA ALA A 76 -13.51 -15.33 1.09
C ALA A 76 -14.18 -16.07 -0.08
N PRO A 77 -13.64 -17.20 -0.55
CA PRO A 77 -14.37 -18.00 -1.52
C PRO A 77 -15.72 -18.36 -0.91
N ALA A 78 -16.79 -18.13 -1.69
CA ALA A 78 -18.18 -18.38 -1.33
C ALA A 78 -18.44 -19.81 -0.85
#